data_AF-A0A654ADH3-F1
#
_entry.id   AF-A0A654ADH3-F1
#
_cell.length_a   1.000
_cell.length_b   1.000
_cell.length_c   1.000
_cell.angle_alpha   90.00
_cell.angle_beta   90.00
_cell.angle_gamma   90.00
#
_symmetry.space_group_name_H-M   'P 1'
#
loop_
_entity.id
_entity.type
_entity.pdbx_description
1 polymer ?
#
loop_
_entity_poly.entity_id
_entity_poly.type
_entity_poly.pdbx_seq_one_letter_code
_entity_poly.pdbx_strand_id
1 'polypeptide(L)'
;MLGVSRGVVDGLIELGLVTPSRGPRNSLRFTFQDVVLLRTALQLRTSKASPRKLRDALVRLKRELPDELPLSGIRVAAEGHEIVVKTGPTRWDAVTGQMLLDFEVAEVGGDVVLLDATPERKSAAAAQARERYELAEKLMKAEPDAAERNYRRAIELSPEPFYAAYVDLGALLCEQEHQCGEALHVFDEALKHFPNDAVLHFNRAVALDMLGNYDEAKEAYEQCLALDPSYADAHHNLAILLDKRGDRRGLIRHLSAYRRLSS
;
A
#
# COMPACT_ATOMS: atom_id res chain seq x y z
N MET A 1 22.47 -0.18 7.29
CA MET A 1 23.33 -0.02 8.49
C MET A 1 22.42 0.01 9.71
N LEU A 2 22.63 -0.84 10.70
CA LEU A 2 21.72 -1.06 11.84
C LEU A 2 21.64 0.11 12.85
N GLY A 3 22.20 1.29 12.55
CA GLY A 3 22.21 2.44 13.46
C GLY A 3 22.97 2.22 14.78
N VAL A 4 23.73 1.12 14.91
CA VAL A 4 24.45 0.77 16.14
C VAL A 4 25.86 1.36 16.13
N SER A 5 26.23 2.07 17.20
CA SER A 5 27.57 2.63 17.38
C SER A 5 28.64 1.54 17.52
N ARG A 6 29.81 1.75 16.93
CA ARG A 6 30.94 0.80 16.93
C ARG A 6 31.31 0.27 18.32
N GLY A 7 31.33 1.12 19.35
CA GLY A 7 31.65 0.69 20.72
C GLY A 7 30.64 -0.29 21.36
N VAL A 8 29.37 -0.27 20.93
CA VAL A 8 28.37 -1.26 21.39
C VAL A 8 28.60 -2.61 20.73
N VAL A 9 28.95 -2.59 19.44
CA VAL A 9 29.31 -3.78 18.69
C VAL A 9 30.56 -4.43 19.29
N ASP A 10 31.60 -3.63 19.55
CA ASP A 10 32.87 -4.12 20.10
C ASP A 10 32.67 -4.73 21.50
N GLY A 11 31.88 -4.09 22.39
CA GLY A 11 31.59 -4.64 23.72
C GLY A 11 30.79 -5.95 23.70
N LEU A 12 29.89 -6.14 22.74
CA LEU A 12 29.14 -7.39 22.60
C LEU A 12 29.97 -8.52 21.98
N ILE A 13 30.95 -8.18 21.14
CA ILE A 13 31.95 -9.12 20.63
C ILE A 13 32.87 -9.58 21.77
N GLU A 14 33.37 -8.65 22.60
CA GLU A 14 34.21 -8.97 23.76
C GLU A 14 33.51 -9.88 24.78
N LEU A 15 32.19 -9.71 24.93
CA LEU A 15 31.35 -10.56 25.79
C LEU A 15 31.00 -11.91 25.15
N GLY A 16 31.40 -12.18 23.92
CA GLY A 16 31.08 -13.42 23.18
C GLY A 16 29.59 -13.57 22.83
N LEU A 17 28.81 -12.49 22.96
CA LEU A 17 27.37 -12.50 22.71
C LEU A 17 27.09 -12.46 21.22
N VAL A 18 27.89 -11.76 20.44
CA VAL A 18 27.84 -11.81 18.98
C VAL A 18 29.18 -12.24 18.42
N THR A 19 29.15 -13.07 17.37
CA THR A 19 30.36 -13.63 16.75
C THR A 19 30.33 -13.39 15.24
N PRO A 20 30.53 -12.15 14.79
CA PRO A 20 30.45 -11.83 13.38
C PRO A 20 31.53 -12.53 12.56
N SER A 21 31.14 -13.01 11.38
CA SER A 21 32.08 -13.48 10.36
C SER A 21 32.65 -12.31 9.57
N ARG A 22 33.81 -12.49 8.93
CA ARG A 22 34.41 -11.46 8.07
C ARG A 22 33.97 -11.63 6.62
N GLY A 23 33.43 -10.56 6.04
CA GLY A 23 33.13 -10.44 4.63
C GLY A 23 34.22 -9.73 3.82
N PRO A 24 33.99 -9.50 2.52
CA PRO A 24 34.90 -8.76 1.65
C PRO A 24 35.24 -7.38 2.22
N ARG A 25 36.50 -6.95 2.06
CA ARG A 25 37.03 -5.67 2.58
C ARG A 25 36.95 -5.52 4.12
N ASN A 26 37.12 -6.63 4.85
CA ASN A 26 37.10 -6.66 6.33
C ASN A 26 35.76 -6.15 6.92
N SER A 27 34.67 -6.36 6.21
CA SER A 27 33.31 -6.04 6.68
C SER A 27 32.87 -7.08 7.72
N LEU A 28 32.22 -6.65 8.80
CA LEU A 28 31.60 -7.56 9.76
C LEU A 28 30.24 -8.01 9.23
N ARG A 29 30.05 -9.33 9.13
CA ARG A 29 28.79 -9.98 8.78
C ARG A 29 28.22 -10.64 10.02
N PHE A 30 27.03 -10.22 10.38
CA PHE A 30 26.31 -10.70 11.56
C PHE A 30 25.27 -11.72 11.14
N THR A 31 25.08 -12.76 11.94
CA THR A 31 23.95 -13.69 11.77
C THR A 31 22.64 -13.01 12.14
N PHE A 32 21.51 -13.62 11.83
CA PHE A 32 20.21 -13.12 12.27
C PHE A 32 20.15 -12.99 13.81
N GLN A 33 20.61 -14.02 14.50
CA GLN A 33 20.70 -14.05 15.96
C GLN A 33 21.55 -12.89 16.49
N ASP A 34 22.71 -12.61 15.86
CA ASP A 34 23.56 -11.48 16.22
C ASP A 34 22.82 -10.13 16.05
N VAL A 35 22.07 -9.96 14.96
CA VAL A 35 21.33 -8.72 14.68
C VAL A 35 20.21 -8.50 15.70
N VAL A 36 19.50 -9.55 16.10
CA VAL A 36 18.47 -9.47 17.16
C VAL A 36 19.12 -9.09 18.50
N LEU A 37 20.23 -9.74 18.87
CA LEU A 37 20.98 -9.42 20.08
C LEU A 37 21.49 -7.97 20.10
N LEU A 38 22.01 -7.47 18.97
CA LEU A 38 22.45 -6.07 18.82
C LEU A 38 21.29 -5.08 19.03
N ARG A 39 20.11 -5.37 18.45
CA ARG A 39 18.92 -4.51 18.59
C ARG A 39 18.39 -4.52 20.01
N THR A 40 18.29 -5.70 20.63
CA THR A 40 17.84 -5.85 22.02
C THR A 40 18.80 -5.16 22.98
N ALA A 41 20.11 -5.30 22.79
CA ALA A 41 21.09 -4.57 23.60
C ALA A 41 20.94 -3.05 23.48
N LEU A 42 20.65 -2.53 22.29
CA LEU A 42 20.41 -1.09 22.07
C LEU A 42 19.14 -0.60 22.77
N GLN A 43 18.03 -1.34 22.63
CA GLN A 43 16.75 -1.02 23.29
C GLN A 43 16.83 -1.11 24.82
N LEU A 44 17.60 -2.05 25.34
CA LEU A 44 17.77 -2.20 26.78
C LEU A 44 18.76 -1.19 27.36
N ARG A 45 19.70 -0.65 26.57
CA ARG A 45 20.57 0.46 27.01
C ARG A 45 19.80 1.75 27.25
N THR A 46 18.67 1.96 26.56
CA THR A 46 17.76 3.09 26.81
C THR A 46 16.85 2.85 28.02
N SER A 47 16.85 1.66 28.62
CA SER A 47 16.10 1.32 29.83
C SER A 47 16.94 1.50 31.10
N LYS A 48 16.31 1.70 32.26
CA LYS A 48 16.99 1.76 33.58
C LYS A 48 17.44 0.38 34.12
N ALA A 49 17.54 -0.65 33.27
CA ALA A 49 17.89 -2.00 33.70
C ALA A 49 19.37 -2.11 34.12
N SER A 50 19.64 -2.90 35.17
CA SER A 50 21.00 -3.10 35.66
C SER A 50 21.87 -3.87 34.63
N PRO A 51 23.18 -3.58 34.50
CA PRO A 51 24.07 -4.25 33.54
C PRO A 51 24.12 -5.78 33.67
N ARG A 52 23.93 -6.32 34.88
CA ARG A 52 23.88 -7.78 35.12
C ARG A 52 22.63 -8.41 34.50
N LYS A 53 21.45 -7.86 34.76
CA LYS A 53 20.18 -8.30 34.15
C LYS A 53 20.21 -8.22 32.62
N LEU A 54 20.84 -7.18 32.06
CA LEU A 54 21.03 -7.03 30.62
C LEU A 54 21.85 -8.20 30.04
N ARG A 55 22.96 -8.54 30.70
CA ARG A 55 23.81 -9.65 30.27
C ARG A 55 23.06 -10.98 30.33
N ASP A 56 22.37 -11.25 31.42
CA ASP A 56 21.65 -12.52 31.61
C ASP A 56 20.55 -12.71 30.56
N ALA A 57 19.83 -11.64 30.25
CA ALA A 57 18.82 -11.62 29.20
C ALA A 57 19.39 -11.92 27.81
N LEU A 58 20.51 -11.28 27.45
CA LEU A 58 21.17 -11.50 26.15
C LEU A 58 21.75 -12.91 26.03
N VAL A 59 22.35 -13.44 27.10
CA VAL A 59 22.86 -14.82 27.13
C VAL A 59 21.74 -15.84 26.92
N ARG A 60 20.60 -15.64 27.58
CA ARG A 60 19.45 -16.54 27.45
C ARG A 60 18.79 -16.44 26.08
N LEU A 61 18.61 -15.22 25.57
CA LEU A 61 18.08 -14.98 24.23
C LEU A 61 18.94 -15.67 23.14
N LYS A 62 20.27 -15.65 23.28
CA LYS A 62 21.18 -16.39 22.38
C LYS A 62 20.98 -17.91 22.41
N ARG A 63 20.54 -18.49 23.53
CA ARG A 63 20.32 -19.94 23.63
C ARG A 63 18.97 -20.37 23.07
N GLU A 64 17.98 -19.49 23.12
CA GLU A 64 16.60 -19.78 22.71
C GLU A 64 16.31 -19.40 21.25
N LEU A 65 17.10 -18.50 20.65
CA LEU A 65 16.95 -18.12 19.25
C LEU A 65 17.56 -19.18 18.30
N PRO A 66 16.80 -19.71 17.33
CA PRO A 66 17.34 -20.60 16.30
C PRO A 66 18.23 -19.86 15.30
N ASP A 67 19.22 -20.56 14.73
CA ASP A 67 20.22 -19.99 13.83
C ASP A 67 19.62 -19.55 12.47
N GLU A 68 18.54 -20.21 12.02
CA GLU A 68 17.89 -19.93 10.73
C GLU A 68 16.35 -19.98 10.87
N LEU A 69 15.73 -18.82 11.12
CA LEU A 69 14.29 -18.56 10.91
C LEU A 69 14.10 -17.21 10.21
N PRO A 70 13.03 -17.02 9.43
CA PRO A 70 12.79 -15.76 8.73
C PRO A 70 12.58 -14.60 9.71
N LEU A 71 13.14 -13.43 9.37
CA LEU A 71 13.18 -12.19 10.16
C LEU A 71 11.81 -11.64 10.63
N SER A 72 10.70 -12.25 10.26
CA SER A 72 9.32 -11.77 10.50
C SER A 72 8.67 -12.30 11.79
N GLY A 73 9.27 -13.28 12.48
CA GLY A 73 8.54 -14.06 13.50
C GLY A 73 8.74 -13.69 14.97
N ILE A 74 9.76 -12.90 15.34
CA ILE A 74 10.19 -12.75 16.75
C ILE A 74 10.17 -11.28 17.19
N ARG A 75 9.42 -10.96 18.24
CA ARG A 75 9.34 -9.63 18.87
C ARG A 75 9.82 -9.72 20.32
N VAL A 76 10.70 -8.81 20.74
CA VAL A 76 11.21 -8.74 22.13
C VAL A 76 10.90 -7.35 22.68
N ALA A 77 10.28 -7.28 23.86
CA ALA A 77 9.88 -6.04 24.54
C ALA A 77 10.26 -6.08 26.02
N ALA A 78 10.43 -4.91 26.64
CA ALA A 78 10.62 -4.79 28.08
C ALA A 78 9.35 -4.21 28.71
N GLU A 79 8.65 -5.01 29.52
CA GLU A 79 7.44 -4.61 30.23
C GLU A 79 7.77 -4.53 31.73
N GLY A 80 7.98 -3.31 32.24
CA GLY A 80 8.36 -3.09 33.64
C GLY A 80 9.75 -3.67 33.99
N HIS A 81 9.78 -4.77 34.75
CA HIS A 81 10.99 -5.49 35.15
C HIS A 81 11.23 -6.80 34.40
N GLU A 82 10.34 -7.13 33.47
CA GLU A 82 10.30 -8.37 32.71
C GLU A 82 10.68 -8.12 31.25
N ILE A 83 11.22 -9.15 30.61
CA ILE A 83 11.64 -9.08 29.20
C ILE A 83 10.77 -10.07 28.46
N VAL A 84 9.78 -9.62 27.72
CA VAL A 84 8.81 -10.48 27.06
C VAL A 84 9.25 -10.79 25.63
N VAL A 85 9.26 -12.06 25.27
CA VAL A 85 9.53 -12.55 23.92
C VAL A 85 8.22 -13.10 23.34
N LYS A 86 7.89 -12.67 22.13
CA LYS A 86 6.73 -13.12 21.36
C LYS A 86 7.18 -13.77 20.06
N THR A 87 6.80 -15.02 19.83
CA THR A 87 6.95 -15.68 18.53
C THR A 87 5.60 -16.15 18.01
N GLY A 88 5.07 -15.46 17.00
CA GLY A 88 3.70 -15.71 16.54
C GLY A 88 2.66 -15.53 17.68
N PRO A 89 1.88 -16.56 18.06
CA PRO A 89 0.84 -16.46 19.09
C PRO A 89 1.35 -16.65 20.53
N THR A 90 2.58 -17.14 20.74
CA THR A 90 3.10 -17.43 22.10
C THR A 90 3.84 -16.23 22.68
N ARG A 91 3.64 -15.99 23.99
CA ARG A 91 4.35 -14.98 24.78
C ARG A 91 4.97 -15.63 26.02
N TRP A 92 6.21 -15.28 26.32
CA TRP A 92 6.89 -15.73 27.54
C TRP A 92 7.87 -14.69 28.05
N ASP A 93 8.15 -14.73 29.35
CA ASP A 93 9.23 -13.95 29.94
C ASP A 93 10.59 -14.61 29.64
N ALA A 94 11.52 -13.82 29.11
CA ALA A 94 12.84 -14.22 28.64
C ALA A 94 13.85 -14.43 29.77
N VAL A 95 13.52 -14.02 31.01
CA VAL A 95 14.39 -14.18 32.18
C VAL A 95 14.03 -15.46 32.94
N THR A 96 12.76 -15.83 32.96
CA THR A 96 12.19 -16.97 33.71
C THR A 96 11.80 -18.13 32.79
N GLY A 97 11.31 -17.86 31.58
CA GLY A 97 10.82 -18.85 30.61
C GLY A 97 9.34 -19.18 30.76
N GLN A 98 8.61 -18.46 31.60
CA GLN A 98 7.21 -18.74 31.89
C GLN A 98 6.29 -18.20 30.79
N MET A 99 5.33 -19.02 30.34
CA MET A 99 4.29 -18.58 29.40
C MET A 99 3.31 -17.62 30.07
N LEU A 100 3.01 -16.52 29.38
CA LEU A 100 2.09 -15.49 29.85
C LEU A 100 0.70 -15.70 29.21
N LEU A 101 -0.35 -15.72 30.03
CA LEU A 101 -1.75 -15.84 29.61
C LEU A 101 -2.35 -14.45 29.37
N ASP A 102 -3.05 -14.25 28.24
CA ASP A 102 -3.78 -13.02 27.93
C ASP A 102 -5.06 -12.94 28.79
N PHE A 103 -5.03 -12.14 29.84
CA PHE A 103 -6.22 -11.63 30.51
C PHE A 103 -6.27 -10.11 30.28
N GLU A 104 -6.84 -9.66 29.17
CA GLU A 104 -7.04 -8.23 28.92
C GLU A 104 -8.13 -7.67 29.84
N VAL A 105 -7.79 -6.68 30.67
CA VAL A 105 -8.41 -5.34 30.71
C VAL A 105 -7.39 -4.38 31.37
N ALA A 106 -6.99 -3.29 30.68
CA ALA A 106 -6.82 -1.95 31.28
C ALA A 106 -6.18 -0.94 30.31
N GLU A 107 -6.78 0.26 30.31
CA GLU A 107 -6.23 1.50 29.77
C GLU A 107 -4.88 1.86 30.40
N VAL A 108 -3.89 2.28 29.59
CA VAL A 108 -2.74 3.06 30.08
C VAL A 108 -2.26 4.03 29.00
N GLY A 109 -2.28 5.32 29.33
CA GLY A 109 -1.48 6.35 28.68
C GLY A 109 -0.02 6.30 29.15
N GLY A 110 0.91 6.56 28.23
CA GLY A 110 2.35 6.64 28.50
C GLY A 110 3.15 6.11 27.33
N ASP A 111 3.59 7.03 26.46
CA ASP A 111 4.57 6.88 25.37
C ASP A 111 4.67 5.49 24.72
N VAL A 112 3.63 5.17 23.94
CA VAL A 112 3.68 4.09 22.95
C VAL A 112 4.61 4.53 21.83
N VAL A 113 5.84 4.02 21.82
CA VAL A 113 6.61 3.95 20.56
C VAL A 113 5.91 2.91 19.69
N LEU A 114 4.99 3.37 18.85
CA LEU A 114 4.37 2.56 17.80
C LEU A 114 5.47 1.95 16.94
N LEU A 115 5.73 0.67 17.12
CA LEU A 115 6.35 -0.14 16.07
C LEU A 115 5.32 -0.25 14.95
N ASP A 116 5.51 0.59 13.95
CA ASP A 116 4.69 0.73 12.75
C ASP A 116 4.37 -0.65 12.13
N ALA A 117 3.24 -1.24 12.52
CA ALA A 117 2.59 -2.40 11.88
C ALA A 117 1.97 -2.02 10.53
N THR A 118 2.27 -0.82 10.03
CA THR A 118 1.78 -0.23 8.79
C THR A 118 2.08 -1.09 7.56
N PRO A 119 3.25 -1.74 7.38
CA PRO A 119 3.49 -2.56 6.20
C PRO A 119 2.60 -3.81 6.15
N GLU A 120 2.46 -4.53 7.25
CA GLU A 120 1.62 -5.73 7.35
C GLU A 120 0.13 -5.38 7.19
N ARG A 121 -0.32 -4.29 7.83
CA ARG A 121 -1.70 -3.80 7.69
C ARG A 121 -2.01 -3.28 6.29
N LYS A 122 -1.09 -2.53 5.66
CA LYS A 122 -1.22 -2.08 4.26
C LYS A 122 -1.26 -3.28 3.32
N SER A 123 -0.44 -4.31 3.55
CA SER A 123 -0.45 -5.54 2.76
C SER A 123 -1.78 -6.29 2.86
N ALA A 124 -2.34 -6.40 4.06
CA ALA A 124 -3.65 -7.03 4.27
C ALA A 124 -4.78 -6.21 3.63
N ALA A 125 -4.75 -4.88 3.78
CA ALA A 125 -5.73 -3.98 3.16
C ALA A 125 -5.68 -4.04 1.63
N ALA A 126 -4.48 -4.07 1.04
CA ALA A 126 -4.29 -4.24 -0.40
C ALA A 126 -4.83 -5.59 -0.90
N ALA A 127 -4.64 -6.68 -0.15
CA ALA A 127 -5.20 -7.99 -0.51
C ALA A 127 -6.73 -7.97 -0.48
N GLN A 128 -7.34 -7.37 0.56
CA GLN A 128 -8.79 -7.22 0.64
C GLN A 128 -9.36 -6.32 -0.46
N ALA A 129 -8.67 -5.23 -0.79
CA ALA A 129 -9.05 -4.36 -1.90
C ALA A 129 -9.12 -5.13 -3.23
N ARG A 130 -8.10 -5.97 -3.51
CA ARG A 130 -8.06 -6.81 -4.71
C ARG A 130 -9.18 -7.84 -4.74
N GLU A 131 -9.45 -8.51 -3.62
CA GLU A 131 -10.56 -9.47 -3.51
C GLU A 131 -11.90 -8.80 -3.83
N ARG A 132 -12.13 -7.58 -3.32
CA ARG A 132 -13.34 -6.80 -3.62
C ARG A 132 -13.41 -6.44 -5.10
N TYR A 133 -12.31 -6.01 -5.70
CA TYR A 133 -12.25 -5.71 -7.13
C TYR A 133 -12.58 -6.94 -7.99
N GLU A 134 -11.95 -8.09 -7.73
CA GLU A 134 -12.21 -9.34 -8.47
C GLU A 134 -13.65 -9.83 -8.33
N LEU A 135 -14.25 -9.61 -7.15
CA LEU A 135 -15.67 -9.90 -6.95
C LEU A 135 -16.56 -8.95 -7.75
N ALA A 136 -16.21 -7.67 -7.82
CA ALA A 136 -16.95 -6.70 -8.62
C ALA A 136 -16.93 -7.05 -10.12
N GLU A 137 -15.77 -7.42 -10.68
CA GLU A 137 -15.65 -7.84 -12.08
C GLU A 137 -16.57 -9.02 -12.41
N LYS A 138 -16.67 -10.01 -11.51
CA LYS A 138 -17.55 -11.18 -11.68
C LYS A 138 -19.03 -10.78 -11.65
N LEU A 139 -19.39 -9.79 -10.84
CA LEU A 139 -20.77 -9.35 -10.65
C LEU A 139 -21.20 -8.33 -11.70
N MET A 140 -20.28 -7.66 -12.39
CA MET A 140 -20.54 -6.51 -13.27
C MET A 140 -21.73 -6.72 -14.22
N LYS A 141 -21.86 -7.90 -14.83
CA LYS A 141 -22.95 -8.21 -15.77
C LYS A 141 -24.22 -8.76 -15.11
N ALA A 142 -24.08 -9.43 -13.98
CA ALA A 142 -25.19 -10.15 -13.33
C ALA A 142 -25.93 -9.28 -12.31
N GLU A 143 -25.17 -8.50 -11.54
CA GLU A 143 -25.64 -7.70 -10.42
C GLU A 143 -24.85 -6.37 -10.37
N PRO A 144 -25.16 -5.40 -11.26
CA PRO A 144 -24.37 -4.16 -11.40
C PRO A 144 -24.31 -3.35 -10.11
N ASP A 145 -25.41 -3.25 -9.35
CA ASP A 145 -25.42 -2.58 -8.04
C ASP A 145 -24.48 -3.24 -7.04
N ALA A 146 -24.32 -4.57 -7.11
CA ALA A 146 -23.40 -5.30 -6.24
C ALA A 146 -21.94 -5.12 -6.69
N ALA A 147 -21.70 -5.02 -8.00
CA ALA A 147 -20.40 -4.68 -8.55
C ALA A 147 -19.97 -3.27 -8.12
N GLU A 148 -20.87 -2.28 -8.26
CA GLU A 148 -20.65 -0.89 -7.83
C GLU A 148 -20.21 -0.80 -6.37
N ARG A 149 -20.93 -1.48 -5.46
CA ARG A 149 -20.57 -1.54 -4.03
C ARG A 149 -19.20 -2.15 -3.79
N ASN A 150 -18.84 -3.19 -4.53
CA ASN A 150 -17.55 -3.86 -4.36
C ASN A 150 -16.40 -3.03 -4.95
N TYR A 151 -16.58 -2.34 -6.08
CA TYR A 151 -15.59 -1.41 -6.61
C TYR A 151 -15.33 -0.25 -5.65
N ARG A 152 -16.38 0.39 -5.13
CA ARG A 152 -16.21 1.44 -4.10
C ARG A 152 -15.45 0.94 -2.90
N ARG A 153 -15.79 -0.26 -2.42
CA ARG A 153 -15.10 -0.88 -1.28
C ARG A 153 -13.64 -1.20 -1.59
N ALA A 154 -13.33 -1.61 -2.82
CA ALA A 154 -11.95 -1.83 -3.26
C ALA A 154 -11.13 -0.53 -3.22
N ILE A 155 -11.70 0.59 -3.69
CA ILE A 155 -11.08 1.92 -3.64
C ILE A 155 -10.81 2.34 -2.19
N GLU A 156 -11.82 2.22 -1.30
CA GLU A 156 -11.69 2.58 0.12
C GLU A 156 -10.64 1.78 0.89
N LEU A 157 -10.52 0.47 0.58
CA LEU A 157 -9.59 -0.43 1.26
C LEU A 157 -8.17 -0.30 0.72
N SER A 158 -8.01 0.19 -0.50
CA SER A 158 -6.70 0.23 -1.13
C SER A 158 -5.78 1.25 -0.44
N PRO A 159 -4.57 0.85 -0.01
CA PRO A 159 -3.64 1.77 0.63
C PRO A 159 -3.01 2.76 -0.35
N GLU A 160 -3.11 2.49 -1.65
CA GLU A 160 -2.65 3.34 -2.76
C GLU A 160 -3.83 3.56 -3.73
N PRO A 161 -3.84 4.65 -4.52
CA PRO A 161 -4.91 4.88 -5.50
C PRO A 161 -5.11 3.69 -6.45
N PHE A 162 -6.33 3.16 -6.49
CA PHE A 162 -6.64 1.93 -7.24
C PHE A 162 -7.18 2.25 -8.63
N TYR A 163 -6.27 2.51 -9.57
CA TYR A 163 -6.59 2.91 -10.95
C TYR A 163 -7.68 2.07 -11.62
N ALA A 164 -7.52 0.74 -11.68
CA ALA A 164 -8.46 -0.15 -12.37
C ALA A 164 -9.89 -0.05 -11.78
N ALA A 165 -10.00 -0.01 -10.45
CA ALA A 165 -11.29 0.13 -9.78
C ALA A 165 -11.98 1.48 -10.08
N TYR A 166 -11.22 2.57 -10.24
CA TYR A 166 -11.79 3.86 -10.66
C TYR A 166 -12.34 3.82 -12.09
N VAL A 167 -11.55 3.26 -13.03
CA VAL A 167 -11.94 3.15 -14.44
C VAL A 167 -13.20 2.30 -14.58
N ASP A 168 -13.22 1.11 -13.96
CA ASP A 168 -14.32 0.16 -14.12
C ASP A 168 -15.58 0.62 -13.38
N LEU A 169 -15.44 1.25 -12.20
CA LEU A 169 -16.57 1.85 -11.50
C LEU A 169 -17.20 2.98 -12.32
N GLY A 170 -16.38 3.90 -12.84
CA GLY A 170 -16.88 5.01 -13.63
C GLY A 170 -17.55 4.54 -14.93
N ALA A 171 -16.97 3.54 -15.60
CA ALA A 171 -17.56 2.94 -16.79
C ALA A 171 -18.92 2.29 -16.49
N LEU A 172 -19.00 1.50 -15.42
CA LEU A 172 -20.25 0.89 -14.95
C LEU A 172 -21.34 1.95 -14.67
N LEU A 173 -20.98 3.04 -14.02
CA LEU A 173 -21.90 4.15 -13.72
C LEU A 173 -22.33 4.93 -14.97
N CYS A 174 -21.48 5.02 -15.99
CA CYS A 174 -21.86 5.61 -17.28
C CYS A 174 -22.84 4.72 -18.06
N GLU A 175 -22.72 3.39 -17.97
CA GLU A 175 -23.69 2.47 -18.58
C GLU A 175 -25.09 2.59 -17.94
N GLN A 176 -25.13 2.99 -16.66
CA GLN A 176 -26.36 3.30 -15.95
C GLN A 176 -26.77 4.76 -16.23
N GLU A 177 -27.63 5.00 -17.23
CA GLU A 177 -27.97 6.35 -17.74
C GLU A 177 -28.25 7.42 -16.66
N HIS A 178 -28.81 7.04 -15.51
CA HIS A 178 -29.15 7.94 -14.41
C HIS A 178 -27.97 8.30 -13.48
N GLN A 179 -26.79 7.69 -13.67
CA GLN A 179 -25.63 7.79 -12.77
C GLN A 179 -24.40 8.43 -13.42
N CYS A 180 -24.55 9.06 -14.60
CA CYS A 180 -23.44 9.76 -15.26
C CYS A 180 -22.81 10.87 -14.40
N GLY A 181 -23.59 11.51 -13.51
CA GLY A 181 -23.08 12.49 -12.55
C GLY A 181 -22.13 11.88 -11.51
N GLU A 182 -22.46 10.68 -11.02
CA GLU A 182 -21.59 9.93 -10.11
C GLU A 182 -20.34 9.41 -10.84
N ALA A 183 -20.49 8.96 -12.09
CA ALA A 183 -19.36 8.57 -12.94
C ALA A 183 -18.35 9.72 -13.10
N LEU A 184 -18.84 10.93 -13.37
CA LEU A 184 -18.01 12.13 -13.47
C LEU A 184 -17.23 12.37 -12.16
N HIS A 185 -17.88 12.27 -11.00
CA HIS A 185 -17.21 12.41 -9.71
C HIS A 185 -16.13 11.34 -9.52
N VAL A 186 -16.39 10.08 -9.89
CA VAL A 186 -15.41 8.99 -9.81
C VAL A 186 -14.18 9.29 -10.69
N PHE A 187 -14.37 9.77 -11.91
CA PHE A 187 -13.26 10.15 -12.79
C PHE A 187 -12.50 11.39 -12.30
N ASP A 188 -13.20 12.39 -11.75
CA ASP A 188 -12.57 13.57 -11.16
C ASP A 188 -11.70 13.20 -9.95
N GLU A 189 -12.16 12.30 -9.07
CA GLU A 189 -11.33 11.76 -7.99
C GLU A 189 -10.12 10.99 -8.52
N ALA A 190 -10.31 10.14 -9.54
CA ALA A 190 -9.21 9.39 -10.15
C ALA A 190 -8.13 10.33 -10.73
N LEU A 191 -8.54 11.40 -11.42
CA LEU A 191 -7.63 12.37 -12.03
C LEU A 191 -6.83 13.20 -11.01
N LYS A 192 -7.27 13.31 -9.74
CA LYS A 192 -6.43 13.88 -8.67
C LYS A 192 -5.17 13.05 -8.42
N HIS A 193 -5.27 11.73 -8.63
CA HIS A 193 -4.16 10.79 -8.47
C HIS A 193 -3.41 10.54 -9.78
N PHE A 194 -4.13 10.57 -10.91
CA PHE A 194 -3.62 10.24 -12.24
C PHE A 194 -3.87 11.38 -13.25
N PRO A 195 -3.30 12.59 -13.03
CA PRO A 195 -3.69 13.79 -13.80
C PRO A 195 -3.34 13.72 -15.29
N ASN A 196 -2.36 12.87 -15.66
CA ASN A 196 -1.85 12.74 -17.02
C ASN A 196 -2.29 11.42 -17.68
N ASP A 197 -3.45 10.89 -17.31
CA ASP A 197 -3.98 9.65 -17.87
C ASP A 197 -5.01 9.90 -18.98
N ALA A 198 -4.68 9.48 -20.20
CA ALA A 198 -5.52 9.72 -21.38
C ALA A 198 -6.87 8.99 -21.30
N VAL A 199 -6.91 7.79 -20.71
CA VAL A 199 -8.13 6.97 -20.60
C VAL A 199 -9.12 7.63 -19.64
N LEU A 200 -8.64 8.14 -18.50
CA LEU A 200 -9.48 8.85 -17.54
C LEU A 200 -10.03 10.16 -18.13
N HIS A 201 -9.24 10.91 -18.87
CA HIS A 201 -9.74 12.10 -19.59
C HIS A 201 -10.78 11.74 -20.65
N PHE A 202 -10.58 10.64 -21.39
CA PHE A 202 -11.56 10.14 -22.35
C PHE A 202 -12.88 9.75 -21.66
N ASN A 203 -12.82 8.94 -20.61
CA ASN A 203 -14.02 8.47 -19.90
C ASN A 203 -14.76 9.63 -19.21
N ARG A 204 -14.02 10.59 -18.65
CA ARG A 204 -14.58 11.86 -18.15
C ARG A 204 -15.32 12.63 -19.25
N ALA A 205 -14.75 12.71 -20.44
CA ALA A 205 -15.37 13.38 -21.58
C ALA A 205 -16.67 12.69 -22.02
N VAL A 206 -16.70 11.35 -22.00
CA VAL A 206 -17.91 10.56 -22.28
C VAL A 206 -19.00 10.88 -21.25
N ALA A 207 -18.67 10.86 -19.95
CA ALA A 207 -19.62 11.19 -18.89
C ALA A 207 -20.20 12.61 -19.05
N LEU A 208 -19.36 13.59 -19.42
CA LEU A 208 -19.78 14.97 -19.66
C LEU A 208 -20.68 15.12 -20.90
N ASP A 209 -20.38 14.42 -22.01
CA ASP A 209 -21.24 14.42 -23.21
C ASP A 209 -22.62 13.81 -22.90
N MET A 210 -22.67 12.73 -22.12
CA MET A 210 -23.93 12.13 -21.67
C MET A 210 -24.75 13.06 -20.76
N LEU A 211 -24.09 13.89 -19.95
CA LEU A 211 -24.74 14.92 -19.12
C LEU A 211 -25.13 16.19 -19.90
N GLY A 212 -24.72 16.32 -21.16
CA GLY A 212 -24.98 17.50 -21.99
C GLY A 212 -23.99 18.66 -21.76
N ASN A 213 -22.93 18.45 -20.97
CA ASN A 213 -21.89 19.44 -20.69
C ASN A 213 -20.85 19.46 -21.81
N TYR A 214 -21.27 19.92 -23.00
CA TYR A 214 -20.52 19.75 -24.24
C TYR A 214 -19.23 20.56 -24.33
N ASP A 215 -19.13 21.70 -23.64
CA ASP A 215 -17.90 22.50 -23.62
C ASP A 215 -16.80 21.78 -22.83
N GLU A 216 -17.12 21.30 -21.62
CA GLU A 216 -16.20 20.55 -20.78
C GLU A 216 -15.87 19.17 -21.36
N ALA A 217 -16.83 18.51 -22.02
CA ALA A 217 -16.59 17.26 -22.73
C ALA A 217 -15.55 17.45 -23.84
N LYS A 218 -15.65 18.55 -24.60
CA LYS A 218 -14.69 18.89 -25.64
C LYS A 218 -13.28 19.05 -25.06
N GLU A 219 -13.14 19.83 -23.99
CA GLU A 219 -11.86 20.05 -23.33
C GLU A 219 -11.23 18.74 -22.84
N ALA A 220 -12.04 17.85 -22.25
CA ALA A 220 -11.58 16.56 -21.77
C ALA A 220 -11.14 15.62 -22.93
N TYR A 221 -11.88 15.60 -24.06
CA TYR A 221 -11.42 14.88 -25.25
C TYR A 221 -10.13 15.46 -25.82
N GLU A 222 -9.99 16.79 -25.86
CA GLU A 222 -8.76 17.45 -26.32
C GLU A 222 -7.58 17.13 -25.39
N GLN A 223 -7.80 17.05 -24.07
CA GLN A 223 -6.78 16.66 -23.10
C GLN A 223 -6.36 15.19 -23.25
N CYS A 224 -7.32 14.29 -23.49
CA CYS A 224 -7.03 12.90 -23.85
C CYS A 224 -6.11 12.84 -25.09
N LEU A 225 -6.45 13.56 -26.16
CA LEU A 225 -5.69 13.58 -27.41
C LEU A 225 -4.35 14.32 -27.30
N ALA A 226 -4.20 15.24 -26.34
CA ALA A 226 -2.91 15.86 -26.05
C ALA A 226 -1.95 14.88 -25.37
N LEU A 227 -2.48 13.97 -24.54
CA LEU A 227 -1.72 12.92 -23.86
C LEU A 227 -1.45 11.72 -24.78
N ASP A 228 -2.44 11.30 -25.55
CA ASP A 228 -2.36 10.23 -26.55
C ASP A 228 -3.04 10.63 -27.86
N PRO A 229 -2.29 11.20 -28.82
CA PRO A 229 -2.81 11.53 -30.15
C PRO A 229 -3.28 10.32 -30.98
N SER A 230 -2.99 9.10 -30.55
CA SER A 230 -3.39 7.86 -31.23
C SER A 230 -4.70 7.27 -30.70
N TYR A 231 -5.33 7.91 -29.71
CA TYR A 231 -6.58 7.46 -29.12
C TYR A 231 -7.76 7.63 -30.10
N ALA A 232 -7.99 6.60 -30.93
CA ALA A 232 -8.93 6.64 -32.04
C ALA A 232 -10.35 6.98 -31.58
N ASP A 233 -10.82 6.39 -30.47
CA ASP A 233 -12.18 6.61 -29.97
C ASP A 233 -12.41 8.05 -29.51
N ALA A 234 -11.39 8.72 -28.98
CA ALA A 234 -11.46 10.14 -28.62
C ALA A 234 -11.60 11.02 -29.87
N HIS A 235 -10.88 10.70 -30.95
CA HIS A 235 -11.10 11.35 -32.25
C HIS A 235 -12.52 11.13 -32.78
N HIS A 236 -13.06 9.91 -32.67
CA HIS A 236 -14.41 9.60 -33.12
C HIS A 236 -15.48 10.38 -32.34
N ASN A 237 -15.43 10.34 -31.00
CA ASN A 237 -16.43 10.97 -30.16
C ASN A 237 -16.35 12.50 -30.22
N LEU A 238 -15.14 13.06 -30.24
CA LEU A 238 -14.97 14.51 -30.42
C LEU A 238 -15.49 14.98 -31.78
N ALA A 239 -15.31 14.18 -32.85
CA ALA A 239 -15.91 14.50 -34.15
C ALA A 239 -17.45 14.57 -34.06
N ILE A 240 -18.09 13.58 -33.44
CA ILE A 240 -19.56 13.56 -33.25
C ILE A 240 -20.02 14.78 -32.45
N LEU A 241 -19.33 15.11 -31.35
CA LEU A 241 -19.61 16.28 -30.53
C LEU A 241 -19.52 17.59 -31.34
N LEU A 242 -18.49 17.71 -32.18
CA LEU A 242 -18.27 18.90 -33.02
C LEU A 242 -19.30 19.01 -34.14
N ASP A 243 -19.80 17.90 -34.68
CA ASP A 243 -20.91 17.90 -35.64
C ASP A 243 -22.21 18.43 -35.01
N LYS A 244 -22.55 17.95 -33.80
CA LYS A 244 -23.71 18.46 -33.02
C LYS A 244 -23.63 19.98 -32.82
N ARG A 245 -22.42 20.55 -32.71
CA ARG A 245 -22.17 21.98 -32.54
C ARG A 245 -21.98 22.76 -33.84
N GLY A 246 -22.00 22.09 -34.99
CA GLY A 246 -21.80 22.72 -36.30
C GLY A 246 -20.36 23.09 -36.63
N ASP A 247 -19.35 22.64 -35.88
CA ASP A 247 -17.94 22.83 -36.22
C ASP A 247 -17.49 21.82 -37.28
N ARG A 248 -17.81 22.15 -38.53
CA ARG A 248 -17.50 21.32 -39.69
C ARG A 248 -15.99 21.11 -39.89
N ARG A 249 -15.15 22.07 -39.50
CA ARG A 249 -13.69 21.96 -39.67
C ARG A 249 -13.12 20.97 -38.68
N GLY A 250 -13.51 21.09 -37.41
CA GLY A 250 -13.14 20.16 -36.36
C GLY A 250 -13.61 18.73 -36.67
N LEU A 251 -14.88 18.57 -37.06
CA LEU A 251 -15.45 17.30 -37.50
C LEU A 251 -14.57 16.57 -38.54
N ILE A 252 -14.25 17.25 -39.65
CA ILE A 252 -13.45 16.66 -40.73
C ILE A 252 -12.06 16.25 -40.22
N ARG A 253 -11.41 17.12 -39.45
CA ARG A 253 -10.07 16.87 -38.90
C ARG A 253 -10.05 15.60 -38.05
N HIS A 254 -10.98 15.48 -37.09
CA HIS A 254 -10.99 14.34 -36.17
C HIS A 254 -11.50 13.06 -36.84
N LEU A 255 -12.46 13.11 -37.78
CA LEU A 255 -12.84 11.93 -38.57
C LEU A 255 -11.69 11.43 -39.47
N SER A 256 -10.93 12.33 -40.08
CA SER A 256 -9.75 11.95 -40.86
C SER A 256 -8.66 11.34 -39.99
N ALA A 257 -8.48 11.79 -38.75
CA ALA A 257 -7.56 11.16 -37.81
C ALA A 257 -8.04 9.77 -37.40
N TYR A 258 -9.31 9.63 -36.98
CA TYR A 258 -9.93 8.35 -36.63
C TYR A 258 -9.74 7.30 -37.73
N ARG A 259 -10.10 7.64 -38.98
CA ARG A 259 -9.96 6.72 -40.12
C ARG A 259 -8.54 6.25 -40.39
N ARG A 260 -7.53 7.08 -40.09
CA ARG A 260 -6.11 6.72 -40.26
C ARG A 260 -5.61 5.80 -39.15
N LEU A 261 -6.20 5.89 -37.96
CA LEU A 261 -5.85 5.08 -36.80
C LEU A 261 -6.60 3.74 -36.80
N SER A 262 -7.77 3.68 -37.45
CA SER A 262 -8.64 2.50 -37.51
C SER A 262 -8.50 1.68 -38.80
N SER A 263 -7.54 1.99 -39.66
CA SER A 263 -7.28 1.32 -40.96
C SER A 263 -6.08 0.40 -40.89
#